data_AF-A0A7W0S0S2-F1
#
_entry.id   AF-A0A7W0S0S2-F1
#
_cell.length_a   1.000
_cell.length_b   1.000
_cell.length_c   1.000
_cell.angle_alpha   90.00
_cell.angle_beta   90.00
_cell.angle_gamma   90.00
#
_symmetry.space_group_name_H-M   'P 1'
#
loop_
_entity.id
_entity.type
_entity.pdbx_description
1 polymer ?
#
loop_
_entity_poly.entity_id
_entity_poly.type
_entity_poly.pdbx_seq_one_letter_code
_entity_poly.pdbx_strand_id
1 'polypeptide(L)' 'MPIPTELVGSLPRPMKLQEAYAALDEGRITFEELQAEQDKAAEDSIKRLEQTGETYVTDGEQRESSFATYPITDT' A
#
# COMPACT_ATOMS: atom_id res chain seq x y z
N MET A 1 10.93 -5.78 29.42
CA MET A 1 10.06 -5.61 28.23
C MET A 1 10.27 -4.20 27.72
N PRO A 2 10.70 -4.02 26.46
CA PRO A 2 10.71 -2.69 25.85
C PRO A 2 9.28 -2.14 25.76
N ILE A 3 9.14 -0.82 25.65
CA ILE A 3 7.85 -0.19 25.36
C ILE A 3 7.47 -0.58 23.93
N PRO A 4 6.25 -1.10 23.68
CA PRO A 4 5.80 -1.41 22.32
C PRO A 4 5.86 -0.16 21.44
N THR A 5 6.38 -0.32 20.22
CA THR A 5 6.39 0.70 19.17
C THR A 5 5.70 0.13 17.96
N GLU A 6 5.07 0.98 17.16
CA GLU A 6 4.37 0.59 15.94
C GLU A 6 4.47 1.71 14.89
N LEU A 7 4.21 1.35 13.63
CA LEU A 7 4.07 2.31 12.55
C LEU A 7 2.69 2.97 12.58
N VAL A 8 2.62 4.23 12.17
CA VAL A 8 1.36 4.98 12.17
C VAL A 8 0.45 4.59 11.00
N GLY A 9 1.01 4.21 9.85
CA GLY A 9 0.24 3.97 8.63
C GLY A 9 1.11 3.76 7.40
N SER A 10 1.08 4.71 6.46
CA SER A 10 1.74 4.65 5.15
C SER A 10 3.20 4.17 5.14
N LEU A 11 3.51 3.40 4.10
CA LEU A 11 4.86 2.96 3.75
C LEU A 11 5.24 3.48 2.35
N PRO A 12 6.54 3.55 2.01
CA PRO A 12 6.96 3.86 0.66
C PRO A 12 6.37 2.86 -0.34
N ARG A 13 5.68 3.37 -1.37
CA ARG A 13 5.16 2.51 -2.44
C ARG A 13 6.32 1.92 -3.26
N PRO A 14 6.34 0.60 -3.52
CA PRO A 14 7.32 0.01 -4.41
C PRO A 14 7.26 0.65 -5.81
N MET A 15 8.39 0.72 -6.51
CA MET A 15 8.47 1.29 -7.87
C MET A 15 7.41 0.71 -8.81
N LYS A 16 7.19 -0.61 -8.75
CA LYS A 16 6.20 -1.31 -9.56
C LYS A 16 4.77 -0.79 -9.35
N LEU A 17 4.41 -0.46 -8.11
CA LEU A 17 3.10 0.10 -7.80
C LEU A 17 2.99 1.56 -8.30
N GLN A 18 4.06 2.35 -8.16
CA GLN A 18 4.09 3.71 -8.72
C GLN A 18 3.94 3.71 -10.24
N GLU A 19 4.56 2.75 -10.93
CA GLU A 19 4.43 2.57 -12.38
C GLU A 19 3.00 2.14 -12.78
N ALA A 20 2.34 1.30 -11.97
CA ALA A 20 0.95 0.90 -12.19
C ALA A 20 -0.01 2.10 -12.05
N TYR A 21 0.18 2.94 -11.03
CA TYR A 21 -0.57 4.19 -10.87
C TYR A 21 -0.44 5.07 -12.13
N ALA A 22 0.80 5.34 -12.57
CA ALA A 22 1.03 6.13 -13.78
C ALA A 22 0.42 5.48 -15.03
N ALA A 23 0.44 4.15 -15.13
CA ALA A 23 -0.17 3.43 -16.23
C ALA A 23 -1.70 3.54 -16.22
N LEU A 24 -2.35 3.53 -15.06
CA LEU A 24 -3.79 3.74 -14.94
C LEU A 24 -4.16 5.17 -15.37
N ASP A 25 -3.42 6.17 -14.89
CA ASP A 25 -3.62 7.58 -15.24
C ASP A 25 -3.49 7.82 -16.76
N GLU A 26 -2.61 7.07 -17.43
CA GLU A 26 -2.43 7.09 -18.88
C GLU A 26 -3.43 6.20 -19.65
N GLY A 27 -4.30 5.46 -18.96
CA GLY A 27 -5.28 4.54 -19.57
C GLY A 27 -4.65 3.29 -20.19
N ARG A 28 -3.44 2.91 -19.76
CA ARG A 28 -2.69 1.74 -20.28
C ARG A 28 -3.04 0.42 -19.59
N ILE A 29 -3.59 0.48 -18.38
CA ILE A 29 -4.06 -0.68 -17.61
C ILE A 29 -5.47 -0.42 -17.10
N THR A 30 -6.18 -1.49 -16.72
CA THR A 30 -7.48 -1.36 -16.05
C THR A 30 -7.30 -1.12 -14.55
N PHE A 31 -8.38 -0.70 -13.88
CA PHE A 31 -8.37 -0.56 -12.43
C PHE A 31 -8.13 -1.90 -11.73
N GLU A 32 -8.65 -3.01 -12.25
CA GLU A 32 -8.40 -4.35 -11.71
C GLU A 32 -6.92 -4.75 -11.79
N GLU A 33 -6.22 -4.31 -12.83
CA GLU A 33 -4.77 -4.52 -12.97
C GLU A 33 -3.97 -3.69 -11.96
N LEU A 34 -4.38 -2.43 -11.69
CA LEU A 34 -3.82 -1.64 -10.59
C LEU A 34 -4.08 -2.32 -9.24
N GLN A 35 -5.32 -2.76 -8.99
CA GLN A 35 -5.72 -3.40 -7.75
C GLN A 35 -4.89 -4.66 -7.46
N ALA A 36 -4.58 -5.46 -8.49
CA ALA A 36 -3.70 -6.60 -8.35
C ALA A 36 -2.27 -6.23 -7.93
N GLU A 37 -1.75 -5.07 -8.33
CA GLU A 37 -0.44 -4.57 -7.88
C GLU A 37 -0.49 -3.93 -6.49
N GLN A 38 -1.59 -3.26 -6.15
CA GLN A 38 -1.83 -2.77 -4.79
C GLN A 38 -1.90 -3.93 -3.79
N ASP A 39 -2.62 -5.01 -4.13
CA ASP A 39 -2.76 -6.20 -3.30
C ASP A 39 -1.40 -6.86 -3.02
N LYS A 40 -0.55 -6.97 -4.05
CA LYS A 40 0.82 -7.49 -3.90
C LYS A 40 1.66 -6.62 -2.98
N ALA A 41 1.57 -5.29 -3.11
CA ALA A 41 2.35 -4.37 -2.28
C ALA A 41 1.88 -4.37 -0.81
N ALA A 42 0.57 -4.47 -0.58
CA ALA A 42 -0.01 -4.60 0.74
C ALA A 42 0.39 -5.92 1.42
N GLU A 43 0.31 -7.03 0.68
CA GLU A 43 0.73 -8.35 1.17
C GLU A 43 2.23 -8.36 1.54
N ASP A 44 3.09 -7.76 0.70
CA ASP A 44 4.52 -7.63 1.00
C ASP A 44 4.79 -6.78 2.24
N SER A 45 4.05 -5.66 2.39
CA SER A 45 4.14 -4.79 3.57
C SER A 45 3.83 -5.57 4.85
N ILE A 46 2.72 -6.32 4.87
CA ILE A 46 2.32 -7.14 6.01
C ILE A 46 3.39 -8.19 6.32
N LYS A 47 3.81 -8.98 5.33
CA LYS A 47 4.81 -10.05 5.53
C LYS A 47 6.12 -9.52 6.08
N ARG A 48 6.57 -8.35 5.63
CA ARG A 48 7.83 -7.76 6.08
C ARG A 48 7.72 -7.19 7.50
N LEU A 49 6.57 -6.62 7.87
CA LEU A 49 6.33 -6.16 9.25
C LEU A 49 6.19 -7.32 10.24
N GLU A 50 5.57 -8.43 9.83
CA GLU A 50 5.54 -9.64 10.66
C GLU A 50 6.97 -10.17 10.94
N GLN A 51 7.85 -10.11 9.94
CA GLN A 51 9.25 -10.52 10.07
C GLN A 51 10.08 -9.63 10.99
N THR A 52 9.69 -8.37 11.22
CA THR A 52 10.36 -7.49 12.17
C THR A 52 9.93 -7.73 13.62
N GLY A 53 8.90 -8.57 13.85
CA GLY A 53 8.34 -8.81 15.18
C GLY A 53 7.46 -7.67 15.68
N GLU A 54 6.90 -6.87 14.76
CA GLU A 54 5.91 -5.84 15.10
C GLU A 54 4.69 -6.47 15.78
N THR A 55 4.16 -5.79 16.79
CA THR A 55 2.97 -6.27 17.51
C THR A 55 1.69 -6.00 16.71
N TYR A 56 1.67 -4.88 16.00
CA TYR A 56 0.58 -4.47 15.12
C TYR A 56 1.15 -4.17 13.74
N VAL A 57 0.51 -4.71 12.70
CA VAL A 57 0.93 -4.57 11.31
C VAL A 57 -0.09 -3.74 10.54
N THR A 58 0.37 -3.04 9.50
CA THR A 58 -0.47 -2.27 8.58
C THR A 58 -0.24 -2.77 7.16
N ASP A 59 -1.18 -2.49 6.25
CA ASP A 59 -1.00 -2.77 4.83
C ASP A 59 -0.15 -1.71 4.12
N GLY A 60 0.33 -0.70 4.85
CA GLY A 60 1.15 0.40 4.35
C GLY A 60 0.40 1.43 3.51
N GLU A 61 -0.94 1.47 3.55
CA GLU A 61 -1.78 2.39 2.75
C GLU A 61 -1.48 2.32 1.25
N GLN A 62 -1.13 1.12 0.75
CA GLN A 62 -0.68 0.94 -0.64
C GLN A 62 -1.80 1.19 -1.66
N ARG A 63 -3.07 1.11 -1.23
CA ARG A 63 -4.26 1.41 -2.04
C ARG A 63 -4.66 2.88 -2.04
N GLU A 64 -4.17 3.64 -1.05
CA GLU A 64 -4.66 4.98 -0.81
C GLU A 64 -3.78 6.00 -1.54
N SER A 65 -4.29 6.56 -2.64
CA SER A 65 -3.58 7.62 -3.37
C SER A 65 -3.55 8.95 -2.60
N SER A 66 -4.54 9.19 -1.73
CA SER A 66 -4.75 10.44 -1.02
C SER A 66 -5.55 10.24 0.26
N PHE A 67 -5.00 10.70 1.38
CA PHE A 67 -5.68 10.71 2.68
C PHE A 67 -7.01 11.48 2.67
N ALA A 68 -7.17 12.48 1.82
CA ALA A 68 -8.36 13.32 1.80
C ALA A 68 -9.49 12.77 0.92
N THR A 69 -9.16 11.97 -0.09
CA THR A 69 -10.09 11.61 -1.17
C THR A 69 -10.28 10.11 -1.37
N TYR A 70 -9.52 9.27 -0.65
CA TYR A 70 -9.68 7.82 -0.72
C TYR A 70 -11.12 7.28 -0.47
N PRO A 71 -11.97 7.88 0.40
CA PRO A 71 -13.30 7.32 0.63
C PRO A 71 -14.28 7.58 -0.51
N ILE A 72 -13.89 8.39 -1.50
CA ILE A 72 -14.77 8.89 -2.57
C ILE A 72 -14.14 8.77 -3.96
N THR A 73 -12.96 8.18 -4.08
CA THR A 73 -12.24 8.02 -5.34
C THR A 73 -11.67 6.62 -5.41
N ASP A 74 -11.97 5.90 -6.49
CA ASP A 74 -11.32 4.63 -6.79
C ASP A 74 -9.88 4.93 -7.25
N THR A 75 -8.92 4.57 -6.40
CA THR A 75 -7.49 4.79 -6.65
C THR A 75 -6.66 3.61 -6.21
#